data_AF-A0A4Y7UBB0-F1
#
_entry.id   AF-A0A4Y7UBB0-F1
#
_cell.length_a   1.000
_cell.length_b   1.000
_cell.length_c   1.000
_cell.angle_alpha   90.00
_cell.angle_beta   90.00
_cell.angle_gamma   90.00
#
_symmetry.space_group_name_H-M   'P 1'
#
loop_
_entity.id
_entity.type
_entity.pdbx_description
1 polymer ?
#
loop_
_entity_poly.entity_id
_entity_poly.type
_entity_poly.pdbx_seq_one_letter_code
_entity_poly.pdbx_strand_id
1 'polypeptide(L)'
;MKKILTLFAVVGLIAFSSCEGPEGPPGQDGGILLPYVYEMNNVNFAGPDFAVTSTPTGMLSGDNVLVYELVSKTGVDSWALLPQIYYFNDGLETAQYNFNFSKNRVTVFIDGSLSDLSQLPASFRLGKTFRVVIIPGDDGVNAKKVKADYSDYNAVIAKYNIDDSNVKKLN
;
A
#
# COMPACT_ATOMS: atom_id res chain seq x y z
N MET A 1 45.49 32.92 -25.17
CA MET A 1 44.36 32.57 -24.26
C MET A 1 43.09 32.06 -24.96
N LYS A 2 42.93 32.16 -26.30
CA LYS A 2 41.73 31.66 -27.00
C LYS A 2 41.70 30.14 -27.29
N LYS A 3 42.85 29.44 -27.22
CA LYS A 3 42.95 28.00 -27.55
C LYS A 3 42.77 27.04 -26.36
N ILE A 4 42.90 27.54 -25.12
CA ILE A 4 42.70 26.71 -23.91
C ILE A 4 41.21 26.55 -23.57
N LEU A 5 40.41 27.60 -23.83
CA LEU A 5 38.96 27.59 -23.65
C LEU A 5 38.27 26.59 -24.60
N THR A 6 38.79 26.44 -25.81
CA THR A 6 38.25 25.49 -26.79
C THR A 6 38.51 24.04 -26.37
N LEU A 7 39.63 23.77 -25.69
CA LEU A 7 39.98 22.43 -25.22
C LEU A 7 39.09 21.99 -24.04
N PHE A 8 38.75 22.90 -23.12
CA PHE A 8 37.80 22.62 -22.04
C PHE A 8 36.36 22.44 -22.56
N ALA A 9 35.96 23.16 -23.61
CA ALA A 9 34.65 23.01 -24.21
C ALA A 9 34.45 21.63 -24.88
N VAL A 10 35.49 21.09 -25.53
CA VAL A 10 35.42 19.77 -26.19
C VAL A 10 35.43 18.63 -25.18
N VAL A 11 36.21 18.73 -24.09
CA VAL A 11 36.24 17.70 -23.03
C VAL A 11 34.95 17.71 -22.20
N GLY A 12 34.33 18.88 -22.00
CA GLY A 12 33.03 18.99 -21.32
C GLY A 12 31.87 18.32 -22.07
N LEU A 13 31.92 18.27 -23.41
CA LEU A 13 30.86 17.65 -24.23
C LEU A 13 30.86 16.11 -24.19
N ILE A 14 31.98 15.48 -23.84
CA ILE A 14 32.12 14.01 -23.79
C ILE A 14 31.82 13.46 -22.39
N ALA A 15 31.90 14.30 -21.34
CA ALA A 15 31.61 13.89 -19.97
C ALA A 15 30.10 13.79 -19.64
N PHE A 16 29.22 14.32 -20.49
CA PHE A 16 27.76 14.29 -20.32
C PHE A 16 27.03 13.39 -21.30
N SER A 17 27.73 12.55 -22.08
CA SER A 17 27.06 11.42 -22.75
C SER A 17 26.63 10.44 -21.66
N SER A 18 25.41 10.63 -21.19
CA SER A 18 24.74 9.81 -20.20
C SER A 18 24.89 8.34 -20.57
N CYS A 19 25.27 7.53 -19.59
CA CYS A 19 25.04 6.09 -19.61
C CYS A 19 23.54 5.83 -19.48
N GLU A 20 22.74 6.20 -20.48
CA GLU A 20 21.45 5.54 -20.67
C GLU A 20 21.78 4.24 -21.41
N GLY A 21 21.91 3.17 -20.62
CA GLY A 21 21.90 1.83 -21.20
C GLY A 21 20.62 1.62 -21.99
N PRO A 22 20.60 0.67 -22.95
CA PRO A 22 19.37 0.34 -23.66
C PRO A 22 18.25 0.10 -22.65
N GLU A 23 17.09 0.70 -22.92
CA GLU A 23 15.89 0.49 -22.11
C GLU A 23 15.66 -1.02 -21.99
N GLY A 24 15.47 -1.49 -20.76
CA GLY A 24 15.25 -2.91 -20.49
C GLY A 24 14.04 -3.42 -21.27
N PRO A 25 13.94 -4.74 -21.53
CA PRO A 25 12.73 -5.30 -22.10
C PRO A 25 11.51 -4.85 -21.29
N PRO A 26 10.37 -4.52 -21.93
CA PRO A 26 9.14 -4.26 -21.23
C PRO A 26 8.88 -5.36 -20.20
N GLY A 27 8.51 -4.98 -18.97
CA GLY A 27 8.13 -5.95 -17.94
C GLY A 27 7.02 -6.85 -18.48
N GLN A 28 6.97 -8.12 -18.04
CA GLN A 28 5.84 -8.98 -18.38
C GLN A 28 4.54 -8.29 -18.01
N ASP A 29 3.51 -8.42 -18.85
CA ASP A 29 2.15 -7.97 -18.56
C ASP A 29 1.71 -8.58 -17.22
N GLY A 30 1.83 -7.77 -16.17
CA GLY A 30 1.38 -8.12 -14.84
C GLY A 30 -0.14 -8.13 -14.89
N GLY A 31 -0.76 -9.31 -14.82
CA GLY A 31 -2.21 -9.37 -14.63
C GLY A 31 -2.63 -8.50 -13.43
N ILE A 32 -3.86 -8.01 -13.46
CA ILE A 32 -4.30 -7.00 -12.49
C ILE A 32 -4.41 -7.64 -11.10
N LEU A 33 -3.55 -7.21 -10.19
CA LEU A 33 -3.58 -7.62 -8.80
C LEU A 33 -4.29 -6.54 -7.98
N LEU A 34 -5.53 -6.83 -7.59
CA LEU A 34 -6.38 -5.86 -6.91
C LEU A 34 -6.05 -5.78 -5.42
N PRO A 35 -6.07 -4.57 -4.82
CA PRO A 35 -6.01 -4.41 -3.38
C PRO A 35 -7.14 -5.14 -2.67
N TYR A 36 -6.83 -5.71 -1.51
CA TYR A 36 -7.85 -6.25 -0.61
C TYR A 36 -8.23 -5.21 0.43
N VAL A 37 -9.52 -4.99 0.60
CA VAL A 37 -10.05 -3.96 1.51
C VAL A 37 -10.97 -4.61 2.53
N TYR A 38 -10.78 -4.28 3.80
CA TYR A 38 -11.69 -4.67 4.88
C TYR A 38 -11.85 -3.55 5.90
N GLU A 39 -12.86 -3.64 6.75
CA GLU A 39 -13.16 -2.63 7.76
C GLU A 39 -13.12 -3.23 9.17
N MET A 40 -12.42 -2.54 10.07
CA MET A 40 -12.48 -2.75 11.50
C MET A 40 -13.67 -1.94 12.04
N ASN A 41 -14.80 -2.60 12.25
CA ASN A 41 -16.04 -1.99 12.72
C ASN A 41 -16.15 -2.03 14.25
N ASN A 42 -16.87 -1.06 14.83
CA ASN A 42 -17.13 -0.96 16.28
C ASN A 42 -15.85 -1.05 17.15
N VAL A 43 -14.79 -0.37 16.71
CA VAL A 43 -13.50 -0.34 17.39
C VAL A 43 -13.62 0.50 18.65
N ASN A 44 -13.28 -0.12 19.79
CA ASN A 44 -13.26 0.51 21.10
C ASN A 44 -11.81 0.51 21.63
N PHE A 45 -11.25 1.69 21.82
CA PHE A 45 -9.94 1.87 22.44
C PHE A 45 -10.08 1.92 23.96
N ALA A 46 -9.57 0.87 24.61
CA ALA A 46 -9.58 0.72 26.05
C ALA A 46 -8.15 0.62 26.60
N GLY A 47 -7.97 1.07 27.84
CA GLY A 47 -6.68 0.98 28.53
C GLY A 47 -6.30 -0.47 28.87
N PRO A 48 -5.01 -0.74 29.11
CA PRO A 48 -3.93 0.25 29.18
C PRO A 48 -3.38 0.67 27.80
N ASP A 49 -3.59 -0.13 26.76
CA ASP A 49 -2.86 0.04 25.49
C ASP A 49 -3.51 1.02 24.51
N PHE A 50 -4.82 1.29 24.65
CA PHE A 50 -5.60 2.12 23.72
C PHE A 50 -5.34 1.76 22.25
N ALA A 51 -5.24 0.45 21.99
CA ALA A 51 -4.89 -0.13 20.70
C ALA A 51 -5.81 -1.31 20.37
N VAL A 52 -6.07 -1.52 19.08
CA VAL A 52 -6.83 -2.66 18.57
C VAL A 52 -6.08 -3.26 17.40
N THR A 53 -5.83 -4.57 17.47
CA THR A 53 -5.16 -5.34 16.41
C THR A 53 -6.18 -6.11 15.58
N SER A 54 -6.03 -6.07 14.26
CA SER A 54 -6.66 -7.00 13.32
C SER A 54 -5.61 -7.92 12.68
N THR A 55 -6.03 -9.13 12.31
CA THR A 55 -5.15 -10.17 11.75
C THR A 55 -5.60 -10.48 10.32
N PRO A 56 -5.13 -9.73 9.29
CA PRO A 56 -5.53 -9.96 7.92
C PRO A 56 -5.05 -11.33 7.42
N THR A 57 -5.86 -11.97 6.57
CA THR A 57 -5.52 -13.25 5.96
C THR A 57 -4.85 -13.06 4.60
N GLY A 58 -3.86 -13.89 4.30
CA GLY A 58 -3.22 -13.94 2.97
C GLY A 58 -2.32 -12.76 2.63
N MET A 59 -1.97 -11.89 3.58
CA MET A 59 -0.98 -10.83 3.36
C MET A 59 0.43 -11.44 3.24
N LEU A 60 1.17 -11.00 2.24
CA LEU A 60 2.56 -11.38 2.00
C LEU A 60 3.52 -10.36 2.63
N SER A 61 4.80 -10.71 2.73
CA SER A 61 5.81 -9.82 3.31
C SER A 61 6.07 -8.56 2.46
N GLY A 62 5.88 -8.64 1.15
CA GLY A 62 5.98 -7.48 0.25
C GLY A 62 4.73 -6.59 0.23
N ASP A 63 3.62 -7.02 0.82
CA ASP A 63 2.39 -6.25 0.83
C ASP A 63 2.51 -5.03 1.76
N ASN A 64 1.89 -3.92 1.36
CA ASN A 64 1.84 -2.69 2.12
C ASN A 64 0.41 -2.42 2.63
N VAL A 65 0.29 -1.62 3.68
CA VAL A 65 -1.01 -1.34 4.31
C VAL A 65 -1.25 0.16 4.37
N LEU A 66 -2.45 0.58 3.95
CA LEU A 66 -3.02 1.89 4.27
C LEU A 66 -4.19 1.71 5.22
N VAL A 67 -4.33 2.61 6.20
CA VAL A 67 -5.46 2.63 7.12
C VAL A 67 -6.14 3.99 7.05
N TYR A 68 -7.46 3.99 6.94
CA TYR A 68 -8.28 5.19 6.91
C TYR A 68 -9.26 5.20 8.08
N GLU A 69 -9.48 6.35 8.69
CA GLU A 69 -10.60 6.60 9.61
C GLU A 69 -11.85 7.00 8.84
N LEU A 70 -13.01 6.48 9.25
CA LEU A 70 -14.31 7.00 8.82
C LEU A 70 -14.64 8.30 9.57
N VAL A 71 -14.50 9.45 8.91
CA VAL A 71 -14.67 10.78 9.52
C VAL A 71 -16.09 11.33 9.41
N SER A 72 -16.88 10.87 8.44
CA SER A 72 -18.29 11.25 8.30
C SER A 72 -19.10 10.15 7.62
N LYS A 73 -20.34 9.96 8.09
CA LYS A 73 -21.38 9.12 7.47
C LYS A 73 -22.54 9.96 6.90
N THR A 74 -22.39 11.28 6.86
CA THR A 74 -23.47 12.17 6.40
C THR A 74 -23.51 12.16 4.88
N GLY A 75 -24.42 11.37 4.31
CA GLY A 75 -24.51 11.15 2.87
C GLY A 75 -23.64 9.96 2.44
N VAL A 76 -22.52 10.25 1.77
CA VAL A 76 -21.53 9.24 1.37
C VAL A 76 -20.42 9.22 2.42
N ASP A 77 -19.95 8.02 2.75
CA ASP A 77 -18.85 7.84 3.70
C ASP A 77 -17.59 8.59 3.27
N SER A 78 -17.07 9.42 4.18
CA SER A 78 -15.83 10.16 3.99
C SER A 78 -14.71 9.54 4.81
N TRP A 79 -13.57 9.31 4.18
CA TRP A 79 -12.44 8.59 4.76
C TRP A 79 -11.20 9.49 4.81
N ALA A 80 -10.46 9.45 5.92
CA ALA A 80 -9.21 10.18 6.08
C ALA A 80 -8.04 9.22 6.37
N LEU A 81 -6.96 9.34 5.60
CA LEU A 81 -5.78 8.46 5.73
C LEU A 81 -5.07 8.71 7.07
N LEU A 82 -4.71 7.65 7.78
CA LEU A 82 -3.92 7.76 9.01
C LEU A 82 -2.45 8.11 8.70
N PRO A 83 -1.77 8.88 9.56
CA PRO A 83 -2.28 9.34 10.86
C PRO A 83 -3.25 10.54 10.77
N GLN A 84 -4.15 10.64 11.75
CA GLN A 84 -5.09 11.76 11.91
C GLN A 84 -4.96 12.38 13.30
N ILE A 85 -4.61 13.66 13.37
CA ILE A 85 -4.38 14.41 14.61
C ILE A 85 -5.60 15.29 14.90
N TYR A 86 -6.08 15.25 16.14
CA TYR A 86 -7.18 16.05 16.65
C TYR A 86 -6.72 16.86 17.85
N TYR A 87 -7.23 18.08 17.95
CA TYR A 87 -6.91 19.03 19.01
C TYR A 87 -8.05 19.09 20.01
N PHE A 88 -7.70 19.12 21.29
CA PHE A 88 -8.62 19.20 22.42
C PHE A 88 -8.21 20.36 23.32
N ASN A 89 -9.12 20.74 24.22
CA ASN A 89 -8.88 21.75 25.24
C ASN A 89 -8.33 23.07 24.64
N ASP A 90 -9.04 23.58 23.62
CA ASP A 90 -8.66 24.78 22.84
C ASP A 90 -7.26 24.72 22.21
N GLY A 91 -6.79 23.52 21.86
CA GLY A 91 -5.50 23.30 21.19
C GLY A 91 -4.33 23.03 22.14
N LEU A 92 -4.57 22.99 23.45
CA LEU A 92 -3.55 22.65 24.45
C LEU A 92 -3.22 21.16 24.48
N GLU A 93 -4.16 20.32 24.03
CA GLU A 93 -4.01 18.87 24.02
C GLU A 93 -4.21 18.31 22.63
N THR A 94 -3.57 17.17 22.36
CA THR A 94 -3.69 16.45 21.09
C THR A 94 -3.96 14.98 21.34
N ALA A 95 -4.74 14.37 20.46
CA ALA A 95 -4.78 12.93 20.31
C ALA A 95 -4.81 12.57 18.82
N GLN A 96 -4.17 11.46 18.49
CA GLN A 96 -3.95 11.02 17.13
C GLN A 96 -4.39 9.56 17.01
N TYR A 97 -5.11 9.23 15.94
CA TYR A 97 -5.17 7.84 15.48
C TYR A 97 -3.99 7.57 14.58
N ASN A 98 -3.25 6.51 14.89
CA ASN A 98 -2.11 6.06 14.10
C ASN A 98 -2.14 4.52 13.99
N PHE A 99 -1.28 3.97 13.15
CA PHE A 99 -1.21 2.52 12.97
C PHE A 99 0.21 2.03 12.74
N ASN A 100 0.40 0.74 13.01
CA ASN A 100 1.53 -0.03 12.54
C ASN A 100 1.03 -1.33 11.91
N PHE A 101 1.86 -1.96 11.10
CA PHE A 101 1.54 -3.25 10.54
C PHE A 101 2.77 -4.17 10.46
N SER A 102 2.50 -5.46 10.41
CA SER A 102 3.42 -6.53 10.07
C SER A 102 2.70 -7.53 9.17
N LYS A 103 3.41 -8.53 8.65
CA LYS A 103 2.87 -9.56 7.73
C LYS A 103 1.47 -10.10 8.12
N ASN A 104 1.16 -10.21 9.40
CA ASN A 104 -0.08 -10.81 9.88
C ASN A 104 -0.86 -9.91 10.85
N ARG A 105 -0.48 -8.64 11.03
CA ARG A 105 -1.11 -7.76 12.01
C ARG A 105 -1.21 -6.34 11.50
N VAL A 106 -2.35 -5.72 11.73
CA VAL A 106 -2.54 -4.28 11.59
C VAL A 106 -3.08 -3.77 12.92
N THR A 107 -2.31 -2.92 13.60
CA THR A 107 -2.68 -2.35 14.89
C THR A 107 -2.99 -0.89 14.70
N VAL A 108 -4.21 -0.48 15.04
CA VAL A 108 -4.60 0.93 15.14
C VAL A 108 -4.56 1.30 16.62
N PHE A 109 -4.05 2.48 16.94
CA PHE A 109 -3.92 2.95 18.32
C PHE A 109 -4.13 4.45 18.44
N ILE A 110 -4.41 4.89 19.67
CA ILE A 110 -4.41 6.30 20.03
C ILE A 110 -3.06 6.64 20.65
N ASP A 111 -2.45 7.72 20.18
CA ASP A 111 -1.32 8.40 20.82
C ASP A 111 -1.70 9.86 21.06
N GLY A 112 -1.01 10.58 21.94
CA GLY A 112 -1.37 11.97 22.23
C GLY A 112 -0.55 12.62 23.35
N SER A 113 -0.88 13.88 23.62
CA SER A 113 -0.19 14.67 24.66
C SER A 113 -0.68 14.36 26.08
N LEU A 114 -1.83 13.70 26.22
CA LEU A 114 -2.39 13.33 27.52
C LEU A 114 -1.65 12.12 28.10
N SER A 115 -1.30 12.19 29.38
CA SER A 115 -0.70 11.07 30.12
C SER A 115 -1.70 9.94 30.42
N ASP A 116 -3.00 10.25 30.42
CA ASP A 116 -4.10 9.30 30.58
C ASP A 116 -5.12 9.47 29.45
N LEU A 117 -5.02 8.60 28.45
CA LEU A 117 -5.92 8.61 27.29
C LEU A 117 -7.37 8.24 27.65
N SER A 118 -7.66 7.71 28.85
CA SER A 118 -9.04 7.43 29.28
C SER A 118 -9.89 8.69 29.41
N GLN A 119 -9.22 9.84 29.61
CA GLN A 119 -9.83 11.16 29.72
C GLN A 119 -10.37 11.69 28.39
N LEU A 120 -9.94 11.11 27.25
CA LEU A 120 -10.49 11.47 25.95
C LEU A 120 -11.99 11.18 25.88
N PRO A 121 -12.77 11.99 25.14
CA PRO A 121 -14.21 11.78 25.00
C PRO A 121 -14.54 10.37 24.53
N ALA A 122 -15.65 9.81 25.04
CA ALA A 122 -16.13 8.49 24.63
C ALA A 122 -16.34 8.39 23.11
N SER A 123 -16.80 9.46 22.45
CA SER A 123 -16.96 9.54 21.00
C SER A 123 -15.65 9.45 20.22
N PHE A 124 -14.52 9.78 20.85
CA PHE A 124 -13.19 9.62 20.28
C PHE A 124 -12.64 8.21 20.51
N ARG A 125 -13.05 7.53 21.58
CA ARG A 125 -12.50 6.21 21.93
C ARG A 125 -13.34 5.03 21.46
N LEU A 126 -14.65 5.21 21.33
CA LEU A 126 -15.61 4.11 21.21
C LEU A 126 -16.37 4.15 19.88
N GLY A 127 -16.75 2.97 19.38
CA GLY A 127 -17.58 2.81 18.19
C GLY A 127 -16.93 3.29 16.91
N LYS A 128 -15.59 3.35 16.85
CA LYS A 128 -14.85 3.85 15.69
C LYS A 128 -14.88 2.83 14.55
N THR A 129 -14.63 3.31 13.33
CA THR A 129 -14.53 2.46 12.14
C THR A 129 -13.30 2.84 11.35
N PHE A 130 -12.48 1.84 11.02
CA PHE A 130 -11.29 2.01 10.21
C PHE A 130 -11.35 1.11 8.99
N ARG A 131 -10.92 1.62 7.84
CA ARG A 131 -10.77 0.84 6.61
C ARG A 131 -9.30 0.52 6.41
N VAL A 132 -8.99 -0.75 6.23
CA VAL A 132 -7.65 -1.26 5.96
C VAL A 132 -7.58 -1.68 4.50
N VAL A 133 -6.59 -1.15 3.78
CA VAL A 133 -6.31 -1.48 2.39
C VAL A 133 -4.96 -2.18 2.34
N ILE A 134 -4.97 -3.45 1.95
CA ILE A 134 -3.76 -4.24 1.70
C ILE A 134 -3.43 -4.08 0.23
N ILE A 135 -2.31 -3.39 -0.03
CA ILE A 135 -1.76 -3.16 -1.35
C ILE A 135 -0.77 -4.28 -1.64
N PRO A 136 -1.02 -5.10 -2.67
CA PRO A 136 -0.11 -6.15 -3.04
C PRO A 136 1.25 -5.61 -3.45
N GLY A 137 2.31 -6.24 -2.96
CA GLY A 137 3.67 -5.89 -3.34
C GLY A 137 4.55 -7.11 -3.56
N ASP A 138 5.67 -6.87 -4.23
CA ASP A 138 6.72 -7.86 -4.48
C ASP A 138 8.00 -7.38 -3.79
N ASP A 139 8.48 -8.14 -2.81
CA ASP A 139 9.74 -7.87 -2.10
C ASP A 139 10.94 -8.58 -2.74
N GLY A 140 10.77 -9.15 -3.94
CA GLY A 140 11.77 -9.94 -4.66
C GLY A 140 11.84 -11.41 -4.23
N VAL A 141 11.11 -11.79 -3.18
CA VAL A 141 11.04 -13.17 -2.65
C VAL A 141 9.60 -13.69 -2.67
N ASN A 142 8.65 -12.86 -2.29
CA ASN A 142 7.24 -13.16 -2.13
C ASN A 142 6.43 -12.15 -2.94
N ALA A 143 5.83 -12.64 -4.02
CA ALA A 143 4.87 -11.91 -4.82
C ALA A 143 3.56 -12.67 -4.90
N LYS A 144 2.44 -11.96 -4.75
CA LYS A 144 1.13 -12.52 -5.09
C LYS A 144 1.10 -12.72 -6.60
N LYS A 145 0.92 -13.97 -7.02
CA LYS A 145 0.82 -14.31 -8.44
C LYS A 145 -0.60 -14.12 -8.92
N VAL A 146 -0.75 -13.46 -10.05
CA VAL A 146 -2.01 -13.41 -10.77
C VAL A 146 -2.34 -14.84 -11.20
N LYS A 147 -3.53 -15.32 -10.83
CA LYS A 147 -4.03 -16.58 -11.39
C LYS A 147 -4.10 -16.42 -12.91
N ALA A 148 -3.70 -17.47 -13.64
CA ALA A 148 -3.97 -17.48 -15.07
C ALA A 148 -5.48 -17.37 -15.27
N ASP A 149 -5.91 -16.56 -16.23
CA ASP A 149 -7.26 -16.73 -16.74
C ASP A 149 -7.28 -18.03 -17.55
N TYR A 150 -7.91 -19.06 -16.99
CA TYR A 150 -8.07 -20.35 -17.66
C TYR A 150 -9.30 -20.40 -18.57
N SER A 151 -10.11 -19.33 -18.62
CA SER A 151 -11.27 -19.23 -19.51
C SER A 151 -10.88 -18.77 -20.92
N ASP A 152 -9.74 -18.09 -21.06
CA ASP A 152 -9.17 -17.73 -22.36
C ASP A 152 -8.14 -18.80 -22.79
N TYR A 153 -8.52 -19.58 -23.80
CA TYR A 153 -7.66 -20.58 -24.43
C TYR A 153 -6.30 -19.99 -24.84
N ASN A 154 -6.28 -18.83 -25.48
CA ASN A 154 -5.03 -18.22 -25.99
C ASN A 154 -4.12 -17.77 -24.84
N ALA A 155 -4.71 -17.24 -23.76
CA ALA A 155 -3.97 -16.86 -22.57
C ALA A 155 -3.30 -18.09 -21.89
N VAL A 156 -3.97 -19.25 -21.91
CA VAL A 156 -3.42 -20.51 -21.40
C VAL A 156 -2.28 -21.02 -22.30
N ILE A 157 -2.49 -21.05 -23.62
CA ILE A 157 -1.47 -21.48 -24.58
C ILE A 157 -0.20 -20.64 -24.44
N ALA A 158 -0.33 -19.31 -24.40
CA ALA A 158 0.78 -18.38 -24.22
C ALA A 158 1.51 -18.55 -22.88
N LYS A 159 0.76 -18.68 -21.76
CA LYS A 159 1.35 -18.79 -20.41
C LYS A 159 2.19 -20.04 -20.22
N TYR A 160 1.72 -21.17 -20.75
CA TYR A 160 2.39 -22.46 -20.58
C TYR A 160 3.29 -22.82 -21.76
N ASN A 161 3.44 -21.92 -22.74
CA ASN A 161 4.22 -22.12 -23.96
C ASN A 161 3.83 -23.45 -24.66
N ILE A 162 2.53 -23.67 -24.78
CA ILE A 162 1.97 -24.87 -25.42
C ILE A 162 2.02 -24.66 -26.94
N ASP A 163 2.48 -25.66 -27.68
CA ASP A 163 2.34 -25.68 -29.14
C ASP A 163 1.01 -26.36 -29.50
N ASP A 164 0.03 -25.57 -29.92
CA ASP A 164 -1.30 -26.01 -30.35
C ASP A 164 -1.45 -26.09 -31.88
N SER A 165 -0.37 -25.92 -32.64
CA SER A 165 -0.41 -25.96 -34.11
C SER A 165 -0.87 -27.32 -34.68
N ASN A 166 -0.77 -28.39 -33.88
CA ASN A 166 -1.04 -29.77 -34.28
C ASN A 166 -2.12 -30.47 -33.43
N VAL A 167 -3.17 -29.76 -33.01
CA VAL A 167 -4.28 -30.36 -32.25
C VAL A 167 -5.06 -31.39 -33.09
N LYS A 168 -5.12 -32.64 -32.60
CA LYS A 168 -5.83 -33.75 -33.26
C LYS A 168 -7.34 -33.53 -33.23
N LYS A 169 -7.97 -33.48 -34.40
CA LYS A 169 -9.43 -33.49 -34.55
C LYS A 169 -9.94 -34.94 -34.51
N LEU A 170 -10.86 -35.22 -33.61
CA LEU A 170 -11.58 -36.49 -33.55
C LEU A 170 -12.95 -36.30 -34.20
N ASN A 171 -13.35 -37.25 -35.04
CA ASN A 171 -14.67 -37.32 -35.65
C ASN A 171 -15.58 -38.24 -34.85
#